data_AF-A0A2W4J4G9-F1
#
_entry.id   AF-A0A2W4J4G9-F1
#
_cell.length_a   1.000
_cell.length_b   1.000
_cell.length_c   1.000
_cell.angle_alpha   90.00
_cell.angle_beta   90.00
_cell.angle_gamma   90.00
#
_symmetry.space_group_name_H-M   'P 1'
#
loop_
_entity.id
_entity.type
_entity.pdbx_description
1 polymer ?
#
loop_
_entity_poly.entity_id
_entity_poly.type
_entity_poly.pdbx_seq_one_letter_code
_entity_poly.pdbx_strand_id
1 'polypeptide(L)'
;MYAAAPRLGEILLADRVIDNLQLNAALGHQRRWGGKLGKILVSMGFATERAVVRALSRQLGVPEVDLASQTISPAVLSKVPAEICRRHRLFPLAIRRDERGPFLHVAMADPADLEAIDDLRFLTGLRVEAAVAPEGEIHRAIERHYGGGDADPFDPRGAGGGEVLRFADPFAVEPAAEPPVRFDPAPAPPASEAKAAEASRRENGTDLFAATDPAYRAVEALVRILVRKGILEKGEFLQEILREVDGELRS
;
A
#
# COMPACT_ATOMS: atom_id res chain seq x y z
N MET A 1 -3.39 -4.81 -34.75
CA MET A 1 -4.15 -4.91 -33.48
C MET A 1 -3.38 -4.12 -32.43
N TYR A 2 -3.89 -2.98 -31.96
CA TYR A 2 -3.35 -2.37 -30.74
C TYR A 2 -3.87 -3.22 -29.56
N ALA A 3 -2.98 -4.00 -28.93
CA ALA A 3 -3.31 -4.60 -27.65
C ALA A 3 -3.62 -3.45 -26.69
N ALA A 4 -4.79 -3.49 -26.04
CA ALA A 4 -5.11 -2.53 -24.99
C ALA A 4 -3.96 -2.56 -23.96
N ALA A 5 -3.49 -1.39 -23.54
CA ALA A 5 -2.41 -1.32 -22.56
C ALA A 5 -2.74 -2.24 -21.37
N PRO A 6 -1.83 -3.16 -20.99
CA PRO A 6 -2.13 -4.18 -20.00
C PRO A 6 -2.55 -3.51 -18.70
N ARG A 7 -3.61 -4.01 -18.06
CA ARG A 7 -4.12 -3.39 -16.83
C ARG A 7 -3.11 -3.59 -15.72
N LEU A 8 -3.01 -2.64 -14.79
CA LEU A 8 -2.09 -2.74 -13.63
C LEU A 8 -2.19 -4.10 -12.91
N GLY A 9 -3.43 -4.57 -12.68
CA GLY A 9 -3.67 -5.86 -12.04
C GLY A 9 -3.17 -7.06 -12.84
N GLU A 10 -3.27 -7.01 -14.17
CA GLU A 10 -2.78 -8.08 -15.06
C GLU A 10 -1.24 -8.13 -15.06
N ILE A 11 -0.58 -6.96 -15.03
CA ILE A 11 0.88 -6.88 -14.93
C ILE A 11 1.35 -7.47 -13.61
N LEU A 12 0.68 -7.13 -12.50
CA LEU A 12 1.05 -7.64 -11.17
C LEU A 12 0.78 -9.15 -11.01
N LEU A 13 -0.25 -9.69 -11.68
CA LEU A 13 -0.50 -11.13 -11.76
C LEU A 13 0.59 -11.82 -12.59
N ALA A 14 0.96 -11.25 -13.74
CA ALA A 14 1.99 -11.79 -14.62
C ALA A 14 3.36 -11.81 -13.93
N ASP A 15 3.67 -10.78 -13.15
CA ASP A 15 4.89 -10.68 -12.33
C ASP A 15 4.83 -11.55 -11.05
N ARG A 16 3.72 -12.29 -10.82
CA ARG A 16 3.46 -13.12 -9.62
C ARG A 16 3.61 -12.35 -8.30
N VAL A 17 3.38 -11.04 -8.32
CA VAL A 17 3.38 -10.19 -7.12
C VAL A 17 2.11 -10.42 -6.33
N ILE A 18 1.00 -10.63 -7.02
CA ILE A 18 -0.33 -10.88 -6.44
C ILE A 18 -0.96 -12.11 -7.08
N ASP A 19 -1.95 -12.69 -6.40
CA ASP A 19 -2.83 -13.72 -6.95
C ASP A 19 -4.24 -13.17 -7.27
N ASN A 20 -5.03 -13.93 -8.03
CA ASN A 20 -6.39 -13.58 -8.45
C ASN A 20 -7.30 -13.27 -7.25
N LEU A 21 -7.16 -14.01 -6.15
CA LEU A 21 -7.92 -13.76 -4.92
C LEU A 21 -7.61 -12.37 -4.34
N GLN A 22 -6.33 -12.01 -4.27
CA GLN A 22 -5.87 -10.72 -3.75
C GLN A 22 -6.28 -9.57 -4.66
N LEU A 23 -6.19 -9.76 -5.99
CA LEU A 23 -6.65 -8.78 -6.96
C LEU A 23 -8.17 -8.53 -6.83
N ASN A 24 -8.96 -9.59 -6.71
CA ASN A 24 -10.42 -9.47 -6.54
C ASN A 24 -10.79 -8.79 -5.22
N ALA A 25 -10.07 -9.09 -4.14
CA ALA A 25 -10.26 -8.40 -2.85
C ALA A 25 -9.96 -6.90 -2.95
N ALA A 26 -8.85 -6.53 -3.60
CA ALA A 26 -8.48 -5.14 -3.81
C ALA A 26 -9.47 -4.39 -4.73
N LEU A 27 -9.94 -5.03 -5.80
CA LEU A 27 -10.99 -4.47 -6.68
C LEU A 27 -12.33 -4.32 -5.94
N GLY A 28 -12.68 -5.28 -5.08
CA GLY A 28 -13.86 -5.19 -4.23
C GLY A 28 -13.79 -3.99 -3.28
N HIS A 29 -12.62 -3.75 -2.67
CA HIS A 29 -12.38 -2.57 -1.85
C HIS A 29 -12.45 -1.28 -2.67
N GLN A 30 -11.83 -1.26 -3.85
CA GLN A 30 -11.87 -0.11 -4.76
C GLN A 30 -13.30 0.27 -5.17
N ARG A 31 -14.15 -0.71 -5.45
CA ARG A 31 -15.57 -0.44 -5.81
C ARG A 31 -16.36 0.17 -4.67
N ARG A 32 -16.04 -0.21 -3.43
CA ARG A 32 -16.79 0.21 -2.23
C ARG A 32 -16.30 1.54 -1.66
N TRP A 33 -15.00 1.79 -1.68
CA TRP A 33 -14.36 2.94 -1.03
C TRP A 33 -13.71 3.91 -2.03
N GLY A 34 -13.64 3.55 -3.31
CA GLY A 34 -12.89 4.30 -4.31
C GLY A 34 -11.38 4.14 -4.17
N GLY A 35 -10.64 5.04 -4.82
CA GLY A 35 -9.18 5.10 -4.74
C GLY A 35 -8.44 4.36 -5.85
N LYS A 36 -7.11 4.41 -5.79
CA LYS A 36 -6.20 3.85 -6.79
C LYS A 36 -5.84 2.42 -6.41
N LEU A 37 -5.99 1.49 -7.36
CA LEU A 37 -5.75 0.05 -7.14
C LEU A 37 -4.37 -0.24 -6.55
N GLY A 38 -3.32 0.40 -7.07
CA GLY A 38 -1.96 0.24 -6.55
C GLY A 38 -1.83 0.60 -5.06
N LYS A 39 -2.41 1.72 -4.63
CA LYS A 39 -2.40 2.15 -3.22
C LYS A 39 -3.16 1.17 -2.33
N ILE A 40 -4.29 0.66 -2.81
CA ILE A 40 -5.08 -0.35 -2.08
C ILE A 40 -4.25 -1.63 -1.89
N LEU A 41 -3.60 -2.13 -2.94
CA LEU A 41 -2.76 -3.32 -2.88
C LEU A 41 -1.61 -3.19 -1.89
N VAL A 42 -0.97 -2.00 -1.82
CA VAL A 42 0.06 -1.72 -0.81
C VAL A 42 -0.54 -1.65 0.59
N SER A 43 -1.66 -0.95 0.78
CA SER A 43 -2.31 -0.80 2.09
C SER A 43 -2.80 -2.12 2.68
N MET A 44 -3.19 -3.07 1.83
CA MET A 44 -3.59 -4.42 2.23
C MET A 44 -2.40 -5.36 2.46
N GLY A 45 -1.18 -4.92 2.17
CA GLY A 45 0.04 -5.74 2.26
C GLY A 45 0.15 -6.81 1.17
N PHE A 46 -0.63 -6.70 0.09
CA PHE A 46 -0.59 -7.67 -1.02
C PHE A 46 0.56 -7.39 -1.99
N ALA A 47 0.99 -6.14 -2.11
CA ALA A 47 2.12 -5.75 -2.95
C ALA A 47 3.00 -4.73 -2.23
N THR A 48 4.29 -4.70 -2.57
CA THR A 48 5.19 -3.63 -2.11
C THR A 48 5.06 -2.40 -3.01
N GLU A 49 5.35 -1.21 -2.49
CA GLU A 49 5.34 0.03 -3.28
C GLU A 49 6.22 -0.09 -4.53
N ARG A 50 7.41 -0.67 -4.39
CA ARG A 50 8.34 -0.90 -5.51
C ARG A 50 7.77 -1.81 -6.59
N ALA A 51 7.04 -2.86 -6.21
CA ALA A 51 6.40 -3.74 -7.18
C ALA A 51 5.31 -3.02 -7.97
N VAL A 52 4.51 -2.19 -7.28
CA VAL A 52 3.48 -1.35 -7.91
C VAL A 52 4.09 -0.31 -8.84
N VAL A 53 5.16 0.38 -8.42
CA VAL A 53 5.90 1.37 -9.21
C VAL A 53 6.46 0.75 -10.49
N ARG A 54 7.09 -0.43 -10.39
CA ARG A 54 7.59 -1.17 -11.55
C ARG A 54 6.48 -1.55 -12.53
N ALA A 55 5.33 -1.97 -12.02
CA ALA A 55 4.18 -2.30 -12.85
C ALA A 55 3.59 -1.06 -13.52
N LEU A 56 3.49 0.07 -12.82
CA LEU A 56 3.06 1.37 -13.36
C LEU A 56 4.01 1.88 -14.44
N SER A 57 5.32 1.76 -14.22
CA SER A 57 6.35 2.11 -15.21
C SER A 57 6.12 1.37 -16.53
N ARG A 58 5.89 0.05 -16.47
CA ARG A 58 5.60 -0.77 -17.65
C ARG A 58 4.27 -0.45 -18.30
N GLN A 59 3.24 -0.17 -17.48
CA GLN A 59 1.90 0.15 -17.96
C GLN A 59 1.86 1.47 -18.74
N LEU A 60 2.52 2.49 -18.19
CA LEU A 60 2.44 3.87 -18.68
C LEU A 60 3.62 4.24 -19.59
N GLY A 61 4.64 3.38 -19.69
CA GLY A 61 5.85 3.64 -20.46
C GLY A 61 6.73 4.75 -19.87
N VAL A 62 6.61 5.02 -18.57
CA VAL A 62 7.37 6.06 -17.87
C VAL A 62 8.55 5.45 -17.10
N PRO A 63 9.70 6.14 -17.00
CA PRO A 63 10.86 5.60 -16.28
C PRO A 63 10.60 5.54 -14.77
N GLU A 64 11.12 4.50 -14.12
CA GLU A 64 11.24 4.42 -12.65
C GLU A 64 12.48 5.22 -12.22
N VAL A 65 12.34 6.00 -11.15
CA VAL A 65 13.44 6.79 -10.58
C VAL A 65 13.56 6.52 -9.08
N ASP A 66 14.79 6.34 -8.64
CA ASP A 66 15.14 6.31 -7.22
C ASP A 66 15.50 7.74 -6.78
N LEU A 67 14.79 8.24 -5.77
CA LEU A 67 14.99 9.58 -5.22
C LEU A 67 16.15 9.65 -4.23
N ALA A 68 16.52 8.52 -3.62
CA ALA A 68 17.57 8.49 -2.60
C ALA A 68 18.98 8.69 -3.18
N SER A 69 19.18 8.35 -4.45
CA SER A 69 20.47 8.41 -5.15
C SER A 69 20.68 9.70 -5.96
N GLN A 70 19.67 10.57 -6.04
CA GLN A 70 19.74 11.77 -6.87
C GLN A 70 20.19 13.01 -6.10
N THR A 71 21.07 13.79 -6.72
CA THR A 71 21.45 15.12 -6.23
C THR A 71 20.57 16.17 -6.90
N ILE A 72 19.80 16.90 -6.09
CA ILE A 72 18.78 17.83 -6.56
C ILE A 72 19.31 19.26 -6.46
N SER A 73 19.17 20.03 -7.54
CA SER A 73 19.63 21.42 -7.56
C SER A 73 18.63 22.34 -6.85
N PRO A 74 19.08 23.23 -5.94
CA PRO A 74 18.21 24.20 -5.28
C PRO A 74 17.40 25.08 -6.24
N ALA A 75 17.94 25.39 -7.43
CA ALA A 75 17.25 26.17 -8.46
C ALA A 75 16.00 25.49 -9.04
N VAL A 76 15.91 24.17 -8.91
CA VAL A 76 14.74 23.38 -9.33
C VAL A 76 13.68 23.39 -8.23
N LEU A 77 14.11 23.25 -6.98
CA LEU A 77 13.23 23.31 -5.81
C LEU A 77 12.53 24.66 -5.70
N SER A 78 13.22 25.75 -6.02
CA SER A 78 12.66 27.11 -6.03
C SER A 78 11.66 27.37 -7.17
N LYS A 79 11.37 26.41 -8.05
CA LYS A 79 10.33 26.56 -9.08
C LYS A 79 9.00 25.89 -8.72
N VAL A 80 9.02 24.96 -7.76
CA VAL A 80 7.83 24.22 -7.36
C VAL A 80 7.65 24.36 -5.85
N PRO A 81 6.57 25.02 -5.37
CA PRO A 81 6.28 25.15 -3.95
C PRO A 81 6.08 23.79 -3.28
N ALA A 82 6.44 23.69 -2.00
CA ALA A 82 6.26 22.47 -1.21
C ALA A 82 4.79 22.02 -1.14
N GLU A 83 3.84 22.96 -1.13
CA GLU A 83 2.41 22.64 -1.07
C GLU A 83 1.94 21.84 -2.29
N ILE A 84 2.41 22.20 -3.49
CA ILE A 84 2.09 21.47 -4.73
C ILE A 84 2.70 20.07 -4.68
N CYS A 85 3.96 19.96 -4.25
CA CYS A 85 4.65 18.68 -4.07
C CYS A 85 3.90 17.76 -3.11
N ARG A 86 3.42 18.29 -1.96
CA ARG A 86 2.66 17.52 -0.96
C ARG A 86 1.27 17.13 -1.47
N ARG A 87 0.54 18.07 -2.08
CA ARG A 87 -0.82 17.86 -2.58
C ARG A 87 -0.86 16.75 -3.63
N HIS A 88 0.01 16.86 -4.63
CA HIS A 88 0.04 15.95 -5.77
C HIS A 88 0.97 14.76 -5.58
N ARG A 89 1.65 14.67 -4.43
CA ARG A 89 2.61 13.60 -4.09
C ARG A 89 3.64 13.43 -5.21
N LEU A 90 4.32 14.52 -5.49
CA LEU A 90 5.36 14.61 -6.51
C LEU A 90 6.58 15.34 -5.98
N PHE A 91 7.71 15.18 -6.67
CA PHE A 91 8.96 15.81 -6.33
C PHE A 91 9.74 16.20 -7.59
N PRO A 92 10.14 17.47 -7.75
CA PRO A 92 10.87 17.92 -8.94
C PRO A 92 12.34 17.45 -8.88
N LEU A 93 12.82 16.85 -9.97
CA LEU A 93 14.16 16.26 -10.02
C LEU A 93 15.18 17.22 -10.63
N ALA A 94 14.93 17.62 -11.88
CA ALA A 94 15.86 18.41 -12.66
C ALA A 94 15.14 19.17 -13.76
N ILE A 95 15.68 20.33 -14.14
CA ILE A 95 15.32 20.99 -15.39
C ILE A 95 16.37 20.57 -16.42
N ARG A 96 15.90 19.97 -17.51
CA ARG A 96 16.73 19.55 -18.64
C ARG A 96 16.29 20.28 -19.90
N ARG A 97 17.08 20.15 -20.96
CA ARG A 97 16.78 20.74 -22.26
C ARG A 97 16.98 19.69 -23.34
N ASP A 98 15.97 19.52 -24.17
CA ASP A 98 16.02 18.72 -25.39
C ASP A 98 15.93 19.63 -26.63
N GLU A 99 15.86 19.02 -27.80
CA GLU A 99 15.67 19.71 -29.09
C GLU A 99 14.37 20.52 -29.16
N ARG A 100 13.39 20.19 -28.32
CA ARG A 100 12.06 20.81 -28.26
C ARG A 100 11.97 21.90 -27.18
N GLY A 101 13.02 22.12 -26.39
CA GLY A 101 13.11 23.18 -25.39
C GLY A 101 13.38 22.69 -23.96
N PRO A 102 13.27 23.58 -22.96
CA PRO A 102 13.46 23.20 -21.56
C PRO A 102 12.25 22.41 -21.04
N PHE A 103 12.52 21.38 -20.24
CA PHE A 103 11.51 20.56 -19.59
C PHE A 103 11.89 20.26 -18.13
N LEU A 104 10.87 20.17 -17.29
CA LEU A 104 10.96 19.78 -15.90
C LEU A 104 10.75 18.26 -15.80
N HIS A 105 11.77 17.56 -15.32
CA HIS A 105 11.68 16.15 -14.97
C HIS A 105 11.18 16.04 -13.53
N VAL A 106 10.10 15.28 -13.31
CA VAL A 106 9.42 15.17 -12.02
C VAL A 106 9.19 13.71 -11.66
N ALA A 107 9.47 13.34 -10.42
CA ALA A 107 9.07 12.06 -9.84
C ALA A 107 7.66 12.19 -9.27
N MET A 108 6.74 11.30 -9.66
CA MET A 108 5.34 11.32 -9.23
C MET A 108 4.93 9.95 -8.70
N ALA A 109 4.11 9.93 -7.65
CA ALA A 109 3.53 8.69 -7.13
C ALA A 109 2.49 8.11 -8.10
N ASP A 110 1.76 8.98 -8.80
CA ASP A 110 0.78 8.61 -9.82
C ASP A 110 1.04 9.33 -11.14
N PRO A 111 1.76 8.70 -12.09
CA PRO A 111 2.08 9.30 -13.39
C PRO A 111 0.86 9.52 -14.30
N ALA A 112 -0.30 8.94 -13.96
CA ALA A 112 -1.54 9.12 -14.70
C ALA A 112 -2.37 10.32 -14.21
N ASP A 113 -1.87 11.05 -13.20
CA ASP A 113 -2.49 12.28 -12.72
C ASP A 113 -2.22 13.44 -13.68
N LEU A 114 -3.14 13.64 -14.63
CA LEU A 114 -3.04 14.71 -15.62
C LEU A 114 -3.20 16.11 -15.01
N GLU A 115 -3.97 16.24 -13.93
CA GLU A 115 -4.17 17.51 -13.24
C GLU A 115 -2.86 17.98 -12.61
N ALA A 116 -2.12 17.09 -11.97
CA ALA A 116 -0.79 17.39 -11.44
C ALA A 116 0.19 17.85 -12.54
N ILE A 117 0.14 17.22 -13.72
CA ILE A 117 0.98 17.58 -14.86
C ILE A 117 0.63 18.97 -15.40
N ASP A 118 -0.67 19.26 -15.56
CA ASP A 118 -1.14 20.54 -16.08
C ASP A 118 -0.89 21.69 -15.10
N ASP A 119 -1.10 21.47 -13.80
CA ASP A 119 -0.75 22.43 -12.74
C ASP A 119 0.74 22.79 -12.77
N LEU A 120 1.62 21.79 -12.89
CA LEU A 120 3.06 22.01 -12.96
C LEU A 120 3.46 22.75 -14.25
N ARG A 121 2.83 22.45 -15.38
CA ARG A 121 3.06 23.17 -16.63
C ARG A 121 2.64 24.63 -16.52
N PHE A 122 1.48 24.90 -15.93
CA PHE A 122 0.98 26.25 -15.73
C PHE A 122 1.87 27.06 -14.78
N LEU A 123 2.28 26.45 -13.66
CA LEU A 123 3.13 27.08 -12.66
C LEU A 123 4.53 27.38 -13.19
N THR A 124 5.16 26.41 -13.85
CA THR A 124 6.58 26.52 -14.22
C THR A 124 6.81 27.08 -15.62
N GLY A 125 5.78 27.07 -16.48
CA GLY A 125 5.89 27.40 -17.90
C GLY A 125 6.74 26.40 -18.70
N LEU A 126 7.11 25.26 -18.11
CA LEU A 126 7.95 24.25 -18.71
C LEU A 126 7.13 23.05 -19.14
N ARG A 127 7.63 22.33 -20.15
CA ARG A 127 7.13 20.98 -20.46
C ARG A 127 7.45 20.08 -19.26
N VAL A 128 6.54 19.18 -18.90
CA VAL A 128 6.75 18.24 -17.78
C VAL A 128 6.94 16.85 -18.33
N GLU A 129 8.02 16.20 -17.91
CA GLU A 129 8.27 14.77 -18.11
C GLU A 129 8.16 14.04 -16.77
N ALA A 130 7.24 13.07 -16.71
CA ALA A 130 6.95 12.32 -15.51
C ALA A 130 7.79 11.04 -15.45
N ALA A 131 8.36 10.81 -14.27
CA ALA A 131 8.91 9.54 -13.84
C ALA A 131 8.11 9.01 -12.65
N VAL A 132 8.06 7.70 -12.48
CA VAL A 132 7.36 7.06 -11.36
C VAL A 132 8.32 6.76 -10.22
N ALA A 133 7.91 7.08 -8.99
CA ALA A 133 8.66 6.74 -7.79
C ALA A 133 7.70 6.33 -6.65
N PRO A 134 8.18 5.58 -5.64
CA PRO A 134 7.39 5.21 -4.48
C PRO A 134 6.88 6.44 -3.71
N GLU A 135 5.62 6.39 -3.25
CA GLU A 135 5.00 7.49 -2.47
C GLU A 135 5.82 7.77 -1.19
N GLY A 136 6.33 6.74 -0.52
CA GLY A 136 7.17 6.91 0.66
C GLY A 136 8.52 7.57 0.37
N GLU A 137 9.13 7.30 -0.79
CA GLU A 137 10.38 7.96 -1.20
C GLU A 137 10.17 9.44 -1.53
N ILE A 138 9.07 9.74 -2.23
CA ILE A 138 8.66 11.12 -2.54
C ILE A 138 8.42 11.91 -1.25
N HIS A 139 7.68 11.35 -0.30
CA HIS A 139 7.40 12.02 0.97
C HIS A 139 8.68 12.35 1.73
N ARG A 140 9.61 11.39 1.84
CA ARG A 140 10.92 11.60 2.47
C ARG A 140 11.77 12.66 1.76
N ALA A 141 11.72 12.70 0.42
CA ALA A 141 12.42 13.71 -0.36
C ALA A 141 11.83 15.11 -0.11
N ILE A 142 10.49 15.23 -0.07
CA ILE A 142 9.82 16.49 0.26
C ILE A 142 10.24 16.96 1.65
N GLU A 143 10.19 16.10 2.67
CA GLU A 143 10.59 16.51 4.03
C GLU A 143 12.06 16.89 4.13
N ARG A 144 12.95 16.16 3.45
CA ARG A 144 14.39 16.47 3.44
C ARG A 144 14.69 17.84 2.83
N HIS A 145 14.00 18.20 1.74
CA HIS A 145 14.33 19.38 0.94
C HIS A 145 13.45 20.61 1.25
N TYR A 146 12.22 20.40 1.73
CA TYR A 146 11.26 21.45 2.05
C TYR A 146 10.82 21.47 3.53
N GLY A 147 11.30 20.54 4.36
CA GLY A 147 10.93 20.45 5.79
C GLY A 147 11.71 21.39 6.70
N GLY A 148 12.87 21.90 6.26
CA GLY A 148 13.58 22.98 6.95
C GLY A 148 13.04 24.33 6.47
N GLY A 149 12.42 25.10 7.36
CA GLY A 149 11.76 26.39 7.06
C GLY A 149 12.64 27.47 6.40
N ASP A 150 13.92 27.21 6.18
CA ASP A 150 14.86 28.10 5.47
C ASP A 150 14.97 27.81 3.97
N ALA A 151 14.50 26.64 3.48
CA ALA A 151 14.74 26.17 2.11
C ALA A 151 13.57 26.36 1.15
N ASP A 152 12.38 26.73 1.64
CA ASP A 152 11.23 27.02 0.78
C ASP A 152 11.12 28.53 0.51
N PRO A 153 11.53 29.03 -0.67
CA PRO A 153 11.38 30.43 -1.02
C PRO A 153 9.92 30.87 -1.18
N PHE A 154 8.95 29.94 -1.09
CA PHE A 154 7.51 30.22 -1.15
C PHE A 154 6.81 30.16 0.22
N ASP A 155 7.50 29.84 1.33
CA ASP A 155 6.86 29.87 2.66
C ASP A 155 6.75 31.32 3.17
N PRO A 156 5.52 31.88 3.29
CA PRO A 156 5.33 33.23 3.84
C PRO A 156 5.77 33.36 5.31
N ARG A 157 6.04 32.26 6.02
CA ARG A 157 6.54 32.27 7.40
C ARG A 157 8.06 32.42 7.49
N GLY A 158 8.80 32.25 6.39
CA GLY A 158 10.27 32.31 6.36
C GLY A 158 10.87 33.72 6.29
N ALA A 159 10.04 34.75 6.05
CA ALA A 159 10.47 36.14 5.91
C ALA A 159 10.09 36.98 7.14
N GLY A 160 10.74 36.74 8.29
CA GLY A 160 10.53 37.59 9.46
C GLY A 160 11.24 37.05 10.69
N GLY A 161 12.44 37.58 10.96
CA GLY A 161 13.07 37.47 12.27
C GLY A 161 12.15 38.09 13.32
N GLY A 162 11.52 37.26 14.14
CA GLY A 162 10.71 37.64 15.27
C GLY A 162 10.66 36.47 16.23
N GLU A 163 11.24 36.66 17.41
CA GLU A 163 11.26 35.70 18.51
C GLU A 163 9.86 35.12 18.74
N VAL A 164 9.67 33.85 18.36
CA VAL A 164 8.45 33.12 18.71
C VAL A 164 8.57 32.75 20.18
N LEU A 165 7.83 33.48 21.02
CA LEU A 165 7.50 33.07 22.38
C LEU A 165 7.02 31.61 22.34
N ARG A 166 7.86 30.70 22.84
CA ARG A 166 7.49 29.30 23.06
C ARG A 166 6.30 29.25 24.02
N PHE A 167 5.11 29.05 23.47
CA PHE A 167 4.04 28.46 24.24
C PHE A 167 4.39 26.98 24.40
N ALA A 168 4.64 26.57 25.65
CA ALA A 168 4.79 25.17 25.98
C ALA A 168 3.47 24.47 25.65
N ASP A 169 3.51 23.57 24.67
CA ASP A 169 2.37 22.73 24.29
C ASP A 169 2.02 21.84 25.49
N PRO A 170 0.81 21.93 26.09
CA PRO A 170 0.42 21.08 27.21
C PRO A 170 0.23 19.60 26.81
N PHE A 171 0.39 19.29 25.52
CA PHE A 171 0.36 17.93 24.94
C PHE A 171 1.69 17.49 24.34
N ALA A 172 2.79 18.24 24.53
CA ALA A 172 4.12 17.78 24.15
C ALA A 172 4.53 16.62 25.08
N VAL A 173 4.32 15.38 24.61
CA VAL A 173 4.99 14.22 25.18
C VAL A 173 6.44 14.33 24.73
N GLU A 174 7.34 14.68 25.64
CA GLU A 174 8.77 14.61 25.39
C GLU A 174 9.09 13.21 24.85
N PRO A 175 9.84 13.08 23.74
CA PRO A 175 10.31 11.78 23.31
C PRO A 175 11.28 11.28 24.38
N ALA A 176 10.77 10.45 25.29
CA ALA A 176 11.61 9.60 26.11
C ALA A 176 12.50 8.85 25.14
N ALA A 177 13.81 9.06 25.26
CA ALA A 177 14.80 8.29 24.55
C ALA A 177 14.61 6.82 24.92
N GLU A 178 13.82 6.10 24.12
CA GLU A 178 13.79 4.65 24.18
C GLU A 178 15.21 4.19 23.80
N PRO A 179 15.91 3.45 24.68
CA PRO A 179 17.18 2.87 24.32
C PRO A 179 16.97 1.94 23.11
N PRO A 180 17.97 1.79 22.22
CA PRO A 180 17.82 0.98 21.02
C PRO A 180 17.34 -0.42 21.40
N VAL A 181 16.17 -0.81 20.89
CA VAL A 181 15.66 -2.17 21.01
C VAL A 181 16.61 -3.08 20.25
N ARG A 182 17.54 -3.72 20.97
CA ARG A 182 18.30 -4.85 20.47
C ARG A 182 17.30 -5.97 20.21
N PHE A 183 17.03 -6.24 18.92
CA PHE A 183 16.51 -7.53 18.53
C PHE A 183 17.63 -8.54 18.70
N ASP A 184 17.72 -9.14 19.89
CA ASP A 184 18.44 -10.40 20.01
C ASP A 184 17.71 -11.44 19.15
N PRO A 185 18.38 -12.11 18.21
CA PRO A 185 17.76 -13.20 17.47
C PRO A 185 17.30 -14.24 18.50
N ALA A 186 16.02 -14.64 18.40
CA ALA A 186 15.46 -15.67 19.27
C ALA A 186 16.39 -16.90 19.28
N PRO A 187 16.78 -17.43 20.46
CA PRO A 187 17.60 -18.62 20.51
C PRO A 187 16.84 -19.77 19.84
N ALA A 188 17.53 -20.47 18.94
CA ALA A 188 17.00 -21.69 18.34
C ALA A 188 16.55 -22.66 19.45
N PRO A 189 15.38 -23.32 19.32
CA PRO A 189 14.93 -24.26 20.32
C PRO A 189 15.97 -25.39 20.50
N PRO A 190 16.23 -25.85 21.74
CA PRO A 190 17.17 -26.93 21.98
C PRO A 190 16.71 -28.22 21.27
N ALA A 191 17.66 -28.90 20.65
CA ALA A 191 17.46 -30.09 19.82
C ALA A 191 16.88 -31.34 20.57
N SER A 192 16.43 -31.20 21.82
CA SER A 192 15.85 -32.29 22.61
C SER A 192 14.33 -32.31 22.65
N GLU A 193 13.62 -31.26 22.21
CA GLU A 193 12.15 -31.26 22.15
C GLU A 193 11.59 -31.82 20.83
N ALA A 194 12.43 -31.95 19.81
CA ALA A 194 12.04 -32.51 18.51
C ALA A 194 11.69 -34.00 18.54
N LYS A 195 12.08 -34.75 19.59
CA LYS A 195 11.82 -36.21 19.69
C LYS A 195 10.68 -36.60 20.63
N ALA A 196 10.12 -35.69 21.41
CA ALA A 196 9.01 -36.00 22.32
C ALA A 196 7.62 -35.80 21.67
N ALA A 197 7.52 -34.96 20.64
CA ALA A 197 6.25 -34.70 19.94
C ALA A 197 5.90 -35.73 18.85
N GLU A 198 6.85 -36.60 18.45
CA GLU A 198 6.63 -37.64 17.43
C GLU A 198 6.01 -38.94 18.00
N ALA A 199 6.02 -39.13 19.32
CA ALA A 199 5.54 -40.37 19.95
C ALA A 199 4.05 -40.37 20.35
N SER A 200 3.40 -39.20 20.43
CA SER A 200 1.96 -39.10 20.76
C SER A 200 1.05 -38.96 19.54
N ARG A 201 1.61 -38.99 18.31
CA ARG A 201 0.89 -38.79 17.05
C ARG A 201 0.26 -40.07 16.47
N ARG A 202 0.31 -41.20 17.18
CA ARG A 202 -0.14 -42.50 16.66
C ARG A 202 -1.47 -43.03 17.19
N GLU A 203 -2.12 -42.34 18.11
CA GLU A 203 -3.43 -42.76 18.63
C GLU A 203 -4.40 -41.60 18.53
N ASN A 204 -5.05 -41.48 17.37
CA ASN A 204 -6.39 -40.96 17.11
C ASN A 204 -6.51 -40.70 15.61
N GLY A 205 -6.48 -41.80 14.85
CA GLY A 205 -6.88 -41.80 13.45
C GLY A 205 -8.33 -42.28 13.36
N THR A 206 -9.22 -41.34 13.05
CA THR A 206 -10.58 -41.40 12.46
C THR A 206 -11.25 -40.08 12.88
N ASP A 207 -11.53 -39.09 12.04
CA ASP A 207 -11.82 -39.14 10.62
C ASP A 207 -11.25 -37.94 9.85
N LEU A 208 -10.58 -38.29 8.76
CA LEU A 208 -10.49 -37.54 7.50
C LEU A 208 -11.86 -36.91 7.17
N PHE A 209 -11.93 -35.60 6.92
CA PHE A 209 -12.76 -34.85 5.93
C PHE A 209 -13.18 -33.44 6.43
N ALA A 210 -12.74 -32.40 5.69
CA ALA A 210 -13.10 -30.96 5.71
C ALA A 210 -12.59 -30.10 6.92
N ALA A 211 -11.39 -29.53 6.97
CA ALA A 211 -10.64 -28.70 6.00
C ALA A 211 -11.37 -27.41 5.56
N THR A 212 -11.06 -26.31 6.26
CA THR A 212 -10.66 -25.00 5.70
C THR A 212 -11.44 -24.37 4.54
N ASP A 213 -12.74 -24.64 4.38
CA ASP A 213 -13.55 -24.00 3.32
C ASP A 213 -14.24 -22.71 3.83
N PRO A 214 -14.03 -21.54 3.19
CA PRO A 214 -14.74 -20.31 3.56
C PRO A 214 -16.26 -20.42 3.45
N ALA A 215 -16.79 -21.28 2.58
CA ALA A 215 -18.22 -21.54 2.49
C ALA A 215 -18.76 -22.21 3.77
N TYR A 216 -18.03 -23.19 4.32
CA TYR A 216 -18.43 -23.89 5.54
C TYR A 216 -18.47 -22.93 6.75
N ARG A 217 -17.49 -22.00 6.84
CA ARG A 217 -17.49 -20.98 7.89
C ARG A 217 -18.65 -20.00 7.80
N ALA A 218 -19.07 -19.65 6.58
CA ALA A 218 -20.22 -18.77 6.38
C ALA A 218 -21.53 -19.46 6.83
N VAL A 219 -21.69 -20.74 6.48
CA VAL A 219 -22.84 -21.55 6.90
C VAL A 219 -22.84 -21.75 8.42
N GLU A 220 -21.68 -22.07 9.02
CA GLU A 220 -21.55 -22.23 10.47
C GLU A 220 -21.88 -20.93 11.23
N ALA A 221 -21.42 -19.77 10.73
CA ALA A 221 -21.72 -18.48 11.31
C ALA A 221 -23.22 -18.15 11.23
N LEU A 222 -23.88 -18.46 10.11
CA LEU A 222 -25.30 -18.25 9.91
C LEU A 222 -26.14 -19.09 10.88
N VAL A 223 -25.81 -20.38 11.01
CA VAL A 223 -26.48 -21.30 11.94
C VAL A 223 -26.33 -20.81 13.39
N ARG A 224 -25.13 -20.35 13.79
CA ARG A 224 -24.91 -19.78 15.13
C ARG A 224 -25.75 -18.52 15.39
N ILE A 225 -25.97 -17.69 14.38
CA ILE A 225 -26.77 -16.46 14.49
C ILE A 225 -28.26 -16.81 14.65
N LEU A 226 -28.77 -17.77 13.86
CA LEU A 226 -30.18 -18.14 13.90
C LEU A 226 -30.56 -18.83 15.22
N VAL A 227 -29.67 -19.67 15.77
CA VAL A 227 -29.86 -20.27 17.10
C VAL A 227 -29.87 -19.20 18.20
N ARG A 228 -28.95 -18.22 18.13
CA ARG A 228 -28.91 -17.11 19.11
C ARG A 228 -30.16 -16.24 19.09
N LYS A 229 -30.76 -16.07 17.91
CA LYS A 229 -31.99 -15.29 17.74
C LYS A 229 -33.28 -16.08 18.08
N GLY A 230 -33.15 -17.33 18.52
CA GLY A 230 -34.30 -18.18 18.87
C GLY A 230 -35.15 -18.57 17.66
N ILE A 231 -34.61 -18.44 16.45
CA ILE A 231 -35.30 -18.77 15.20
C ILE A 231 -35.19 -20.29 14.92
N LEU A 232 -34.16 -20.94 15.47
CA LEU A 232 -33.90 -22.37 15.31
C LEU A 232 -33.58 -23.01 16.67
N GLU A 233 -34.32 -24.05 17.04
CA GLU A 233 -33.96 -24.92 18.16
C GLU A 233 -32.97 -25.99 17.70
N LYS A 234 -31.89 -26.16 18.47
CA LYS A 234 -30.72 -27.00 18.11
C LYS A 234 -31.08 -28.48 17.85
N GLY A 235 -32.25 -28.94 18.32
CA GLY A 235 -32.74 -30.31 18.19
C GLY A 235 -33.41 -30.63 16.84
N GLU A 236 -34.07 -29.68 16.19
CA GLU A 236 -34.82 -29.92 14.94
C GLU A 236 -33.91 -29.86 13.70
N PHE A 237 -32.92 -28.95 13.70
CA PHE A 237 -32.02 -28.74 12.57
C PHE A 237 -31.11 -29.94 12.25
N LEU A 238 -30.64 -30.66 13.28
CA LEU A 238 -29.82 -31.86 13.08
C LEU A 238 -30.65 -33.02 12.51
N GLN A 239 -31.95 -33.08 12.79
CA GLN A 239 -32.82 -34.11 12.23
C GLN A 239 -33.17 -33.83 10.77
N GLU A 240 -33.39 -32.56 10.39
CA GLU A 240 -33.68 -32.17 9.00
C GLU A 240 -32.45 -32.38 8.10
N ILE A 241 -31.25 -32.00 8.55
CA ILE A 241 -30.00 -32.24 7.80
C ILE A 241 -29.74 -33.73 7.61
N LEU A 242 -29.92 -34.55 8.66
CA LEU A 242 -29.73 -36.00 8.53
C LEU A 242 -30.73 -36.62 7.55
N ARG A 243 -31.97 -36.11 7.52
CA ARG A 243 -33.01 -36.59 6.61
C ARG A 243 -32.76 -36.22 5.14
N GLU A 244 -32.16 -35.07 4.89
CA GLU A 244 -31.87 -34.59 3.53
C GLU A 244 -30.59 -35.23 2.97
N VAL A 245 -29.58 -35.45 3.82
CA VAL A 245 -28.34 -36.15 3.43
C VAL A 245 -28.55 -37.65 3.23
N ASP A 246 -29.40 -38.32 4.03
CA ASP A 246 -29.77 -39.73 3.80
C ASP A 246 -30.68 -39.92 2.56
N GLY A 247 -31.39 -38.86 2.14
CA GLY A 247 -32.23 -38.87 0.93
C GLY A 247 -31.42 -38.91 -0.37
N GLU A 248 -30.27 -38.24 -0.42
CA GLU A 248 -29.37 -38.23 -1.59
C GLU A 248 -28.51 -39.50 -1.71
N LEU A 249 -28.35 -40.28 -0.63
CA LEU A 249 -27.55 -41.52 -0.64
C LEU A 249 -28.33 -42.77 -1.10
N ARG A 250 -29.65 -42.67 -1.33
CA ARG A 250 -30.51 -43.78 -1.76
C ARG A 250 -31.17 -43.61 -3.14
N SER A 251 -30.86 -42.54 -3.87
CA SER A 251 -31.31 -42.34 -5.26
C SER A 251 -30.24 -42.65 -6.29
#